data_AF-A0A8T3ZQH3-F1
#
_entry.id   AF-A0A8T3ZQH3-F1
#
_cell.length_a   1.000
_cell.length_b   1.000
_cell.length_c   1.000
_cell.angle_alpha   90.00
_cell.angle_beta   90.00
_cell.angle_gamma   90.00
#
_symmetry.space_group_name_H-M   'P 1'
#
loop_
_entity.id
_entity.type
_entity.pdbx_description
1 polymer ?
#
loop_
_entity_poly.entity_id
_entity_poly.type
_entity_poly.pdbx_seq_one_letter_code
_entity_poly.pdbx_strand_id
1 'polypeptide(L)'
;MILTEKSIQKRKSRRNVTKPTKRRIASLKTEIMQYFDSNSYLSWSASKKKYIILGSNQPKDGLVKCPSCHVGKLIVIRSRKTKKRFIGCSNYYNGCKASSPLLQKAMLRATKIPCESCSWPLVVFRYSRKQKWTKQCSNINCSSRKPKA
;
A
#
# COMPACT_ATOMS: atom_id res chain seq x y z
N MET A 1 28.20 -43.20 -51.45
CA MET A 1 28.21 -43.21 -49.97
C MET A 1 26.96 -42.49 -49.51
N ILE A 2 25.94 -43.22 -49.04
CA ILE A 2 24.66 -42.65 -48.60
C ILE A 2 24.84 -42.19 -47.15
N LEU A 3 24.93 -40.87 -46.94
CA LEU A 3 24.91 -40.30 -45.59
C LEU A 3 23.45 -40.16 -45.16
N THR A 4 22.99 -41.08 -44.30
CA THR A 4 21.67 -40.99 -43.66
C THR A 4 21.65 -39.82 -42.70
N GLU A 5 20.82 -38.81 -42.98
CA GLU A 5 20.53 -37.72 -42.06
C GLU A 5 19.83 -38.26 -40.81
N LYS A 6 20.57 -38.40 -39.71
CA LYS A 6 19.98 -38.72 -38.40
C LYS A 6 19.11 -37.54 -37.98
N SER A 7 17.79 -37.70 -38.06
CA SER A 7 16.84 -36.73 -37.53
C SER A 7 17.03 -36.57 -36.02
N ILE A 8 17.64 -35.48 -35.59
CA ILE A 8 17.70 -35.11 -34.17
C ILE A 8 16.29 -34.70 -33.76
N GLN A 9 15.52 -35.64 -33.25
CA GLN A 9 14.24 -35.34 -32.60
C GLN A 9 14.54 -34.46 -31.38
N LYS A 10 14.31 -33.15 -31.50
CA LYS A 10 14.36 -32.20 -30.39
C LYS A 10 13.40 -32.69 -29.30
N ARG A 11 13.94 -33.35 -28.27
CA ARG A 11 13.21 -33.67 -27.05
C ARG A 11 12.72 -32.34 -26.46
N LYS A 12 11.43 -32.03 -26.59
CA LYS A 12 10.81 -30.92 -25.85
C LYS A 12 11.00 -31.22 -24.37
N SER A 13 11.95 -30.54 -23.73
CA SER A 13 12.06 -30.57 -22.28
C SER A 13 10.70 -30.14 -21.72
N ARG A 14 9.99 -31.06 -21.06
CA ARG A 14 8.82 -30.71 -20.24
C ARG A 14 9.32 -29.96 -19.02
N ARG A 15 9.84 -28.74 -19.22
CA ARG A 15 10.09 -27.83 -18.10
C ARG A 15 8.72 -27.47 -17.57
N ASN A 16 8.48 -27.74 -16.29
CA ASN A 16 7.26 -27.31 -15.61
C ASN A 16 7.22 -25.78 -15.63
N VAL A 17 6.53 -25.19 -16.62
CA VAL A 17 6.35 -23.75 -16.72
C VAL A 17 5.22 -23.37 -15.76
N THR A 18 5.57 -22.75 -14.65
CA THR A 18 4.58 -22.14 -13.77
C THR A 18 3.99 -20.91 -14.48
N LYS A 19 2.72 -20.98 -14.86
CA LYS A 19 2.02 -19.83 -15.46
C LYS A 19 1.72 -18.79 -14.37
N PRO A 20 2.15 -17.53 -14.52
CA PRO A 20 1.84 -16.50 -13.54
C PRO A 20 0.33 -16.20 -13.53
N THR A 21 -0.20 -15.88 -12.35
CA THR A 21 -1.61 -15.47 -12.21
C THR A 21 -1.83 -14.11 -12.87
N LYS A 22 -3.06 -13.85 -13.36
CA LYS A 22 -3.45 -12.55 -13.93
C LYS A 22 -3.08 -11.38 -13.00
N ARG A 23 -3.22 -11.56 -11.68
CA ARG A 23 -2.87 -10.58 -10.66
C ARG A 23 -1.36 -10.28 -10.61
N ARG A 24 -0.50 -11.30 -10.73
CA ARG A 24 0.96 -11.10 -10.80
C ARG A 24 1.36 -10.33 -12.05
N ILE A 25 0.78 -10.69 -13.19
CA ILE A 25 1.01 -9.98 -14.46
C ILE A 25 0.60 -8.51 -14.33
N ALA A 26 -0.56 -8.22 -13.74
CA ALA A 26 -1.02 -6.86 -13.51
C ALA A 26 -0.09 -6.06 -12.58
N SER A 27 0.36 -6.65 -11.46
CA SER A 27 1.33 -5.99 -10.56
C SER A 27 2.65 -5.69 -11.25
N LEU A 28 3.14 -6.63 -12.06
CA LEU A 28 4.37 -6.45 -12.83
C LEU A 28 4.21 -5.30 -13.84
N LYS A 29 3.09 -5.28 -14.60
CA LYS A 29 2.80 -4.20 -15.54
C LYS A 29 2.78 -2.83 -14.86
N THR A 30 2.15 -2.72 -13.68
CA THR A 30 2.13 -1.46 -12.93
C THR A 30 3.52 -1.03 -12.48
N GLU A 31 4.37 -1.96 -12.06
CA GLU A 31 5.75 -1.67 -11.64
C GLU A 31 6.61 -1.22 -12.84
N ILE A 32 6.43 -1.86 -14.00
CA ILE A 32 7.13 -1.49 -15.23
C ILE A 32 6.71 -0.08 -15.69
N MET A 33 5.40 0.20 -15.78
CA MET A 33 4.91 1.53 -16.20
C MET A 33 5.45 2.64 -15.31
N GLN A 34 5.55 2.37 -14.01
CA GLN A 34 6.03 3.32 -13.02
C GLN A 34 7.54 3.58 -13.12
N TYR A 35 8.33 2.63 -13.65
CA TYR A 35 9.75 2.84 -13.93
C TYR A 35 9.99 3.76 -15.15
N PHE A 36 9.10 3.69 -16.14
CA PHE A 36 9.19 4.45 -17.39
C PHE A 36 8.50 5.82 -17.34
N ASP A 37 7.94 6.22 -16.21
CA ASP A 37 7.28 7.51 -16.07
C ASP A 37 8.31 8.65 -16.01
N SER A 38 8.23 9.58 -16.96
CA SER A 38 9.15 10.72 -17.09
C SER A 38 9.15 11.65 -15.88
N ASN A 39 8.05 11.64 -15.10
CA ASN A 39 7.90 12.47 -13.89
C ASN A 39 8.35 11.74 -12.62
N SER A 40 8.89 10.53 -12.74
CA SER A 40 9.32 9.71 -11.61
C SER A 40 10.83 9.82 -11.35
N TYR A 41 11.22 10.07 -10.10
CA TYR A 41 12.61 10.17 -9.64
C TYR A 41 12.98 9.07 -8.64
N LEU A 42 14.21 8.54 -8.73
CA LEU A 42 14.73 7.59 -7.74
C LEU A 42 15.12 8.30 -6.44
N SER A 43 14.67 7.76 -5.30
CA SER A 43 15.03 8.21 -3.96
C SER A 43 15.56 7.06 -3.11
N TRP A 44 16.60 7.30 -2.32
CA TRP A 44 17.08 6.30 -1.37
C TRP A 44 16.19 6.24 -0.13
N SER A 45 15.68 5.06 0.22
CA SER A 45 15.02 4.85 1.52
C SER A 45 15.94 4.12 2.48
N ALA A 46 16.60 4.88 3.36
CA ALA A 46 17.44 4.33 4.43
C ALA A 46 16.69 3.26 5.25
N SER A 47 15.40 3.48 5.48
CA SER A 47 14.58 2.58 6.29
C SER A 47 14.31 1.23 5.61
N LYS A 48 14.24 1.20 4.27
CA LYS A 48 14.04 -0.03 3.48
C LYS A 48 15.33 -0.54 2.84
N LYS A 49 16.46 0.17 3.03
CA LYS A 49 17.76 -0.07 2.39
C LYS A 49 17.65 -0.31 0.87
N LYS A 50 16.82 0.49 0.19
CA LYS A 50 16.62 0.39 -1.27
C LYS A 50 16.23 1.72 -1.88
N TYR A 51 16.54 1.87 -3.17
CA TYR A 51 15.99 2.94 -3.98
C TYR A 51 14.48 2.72 -4.21
N ILE A 52 13.71 3.80 -4.12
CA ILE A 52 12.28 3.87 -4.34
C ILE A 52 12.03 4.94 -5.40
N ILE A 53 11.27 4.58 -6.43
CA ILE A 53 10.80 5.50 -7.44
C ILE A 53 9.63 6.31 -6.83
N LEU A 54 9.80 7.62 -6.67
CA LEU A 54 8.80 8.61 -6.23
C LEU A 54 8.31 9.39 -7.46
N GLY A 55 7.05 9.83 -7.51
CA GLY A 55 6.56 10.66 -8.64
C GLY A 55 5.10 10.40 -9.01
N SER A 56 4.76 9.19 -9.45
CA SER A 56 3.38 8.81 -9.85
C SER A 56 2.75 7.72 -8.98
N ASN A 57 3.49 7.25 -7.98
CA ASN A 57 3.17 6.00 -7.34
C ASN A 57 2.04 6.16 -6.32
N GLN A 58 0.84 5.68 -6.67
CA GLN A 58 -0.15 5.42 -5.63
C GLN A 58 0.39 4.29 -4.74
N PRO A 59 0.62 4.53 -3.44
CA PRO A 59 1.03 3.45 -2.57
C PRO A 59 -0.01 2.31 -2.64
N LYS A 60 0.44 1.06 -2.78
CA LYS A 60 -0.45 -0.11 -2.79
C LYS A 60 -1.34 -0.14 -1.52
N ASP A 61 -0.78 0.35 -0.41
CA ASP A 61 -1.45 0.49 0.89
C ASP A 61 -2.21 1.82 1.07
N GLY A 62 -2.32 2.63 0.01
CA GLY A 62 -3.06 3.89 0.00
C GLY A 62 -4.54 3.68 0.25
N LEU A 63 -5.05 4.34 1.29
CA LEU A 63 -6.45 4.22 1.71
C LEU A 63 -7.34 5.22 0.98
N VAL A 64 -7.20 6.50 1.31
CA VAL A 64 -8.01 7.62 0.82
C VAL A 64 -7.06 8.77 0.46
N LYS A 65 -7.47 9.66 -0.45
CA LYS A 65 -6.71 10.88 -0.76
C LYS A 65 -6.54 11.73 0.51
N CYS A 66 -5.38 12.36 0.65
CA CYS A 66 -5.08 13.21 1.80
C CYS A 66 -5.89 14.51 1.71
N PRO A 67 -6.69 14.87 2.74
CA PRO A 67 -7.47 16.11 2.72
C PRO A 67 -6.63 17.37 2.89
N SER A 68 -5.37 17.28 3.33
CA SER A 68 -4.52 18.45 3.54
C SER A 68 -3.68 18.84 2.32
N CYS A 69 -3.25 17.87 1.51
CA CYS A 69 -2.42 18.16 0.33
C CYS A 69 -3.04 17.74 -1.00
N HIS A 70 -4.11 16.94 -1.00
CA HIS A 70 -4.83 16.40 -2.17
C HIS A 70 -4.01 15.58 -3.19
N VAL A 71 -2.68 15.66 -3.14
CA VAL A 71 -1.72 14.92 -3.98
C VAL A 71 -1.46 13.53 -3.40
N GLY A 72 -1.20 13.45 -2.10
CA GLY A 72 -0.86 12.20 -1.41
C GLY A 72 -2.06 11.34 -1.02
N LYS A 73 -1.78 10.11 -0.57
CA LYS A 73 -2.78 9.22 0.05
C LYS A 73 -2.44 8.98 1.53
N LEU A 74 -3.47 8.79 2.33
CA LEU A 74 -3.32 8.37 3.72
C LEU A 74 -2.99 6.87 3.78
N ILE A 75 -1.96 6.53 4.55
CA ILE A 75 -1.46 5.16 4.75
C ILE A 75 -1.29 4.87 6.25
N VAL A 76 -1.43 3.59 6.63
CA VAL A 76 -1.11 3.14 7.99
C VAL A 76 0.39 2.90 8.08
N ILE A 77 1.04 3.58 9.01
CA ILE A 77 2.47 3.51 9.26
C ILE A 77 2.70 2.95 10.65
N ARG A 78 3.68 2.06 10.79
CA ARG A 78 4.24 1.66 12.08
C ARG A 78 5.62 2.27 12.24
N SER A 79 5.79 3.12 13.25
CA SER A 79 7.09 3.72 13.56
C SER A 79 8.10 2.63 13.92
N ARG A 80 9.30 2.68 13.35
CA ARG A 80 10.39 1.77 13.74
C ARG A 80 10.95 2.12 15.12
N LYS A 81 11.07 3.42 15.44
CA LYS A 81 11.61 3.91 16.71
C LYS A 81 10.68 3.60 17.88
N THR A 82 9.40 3.97 17.77
CA THR A 82 8.45 3.85 18.89
C THR A 82 7.58 2.60 18.84
N LYS A 83 7.63 1.82 17.74
CA LYS A 83 6.74 0.67 17.46
C LYS A 83 5.23 1.02 17.45
N LYS A 84 4.87 2.31 17.57
CA LYS A 84 3.49 2.80 17.55
C LYS A 84 2.95 2.89 16.12
N ARG A 85 1.65 2.67 15.97
CA ARG A 85 0.89 2.74 14.72
C ARG A 85 0.21 4.11 14.58
N PHE A 86 0.23 4.69 13.39
CA PHE A 86 -0.45 5.95 13.09
C PHE A 86 -0.84 5.98 11.62
N ILE A 87 -1.77 6.86 11.25
CA ILE A 87 -2.00 7.20 9.84
C ILE A 87 -1.17 8.43 9.50
N GLY A 88 -0.51 8.38 8.35
CA GLY A 88 0.25 9.50 7.81
C GLY A 88 0.03 9.63 6.30
N CYS A 89 0.31 10.82 5.77
CA CYS A 89 0.32 11.06 4.34
C CYS A 89 1.55 10.39 3.69
N SER A 90 1.35 9.79 2.51
CA SER A 90 2.45 9.28 1.68
C SER A 90 3.38 10.40 1.19
N ASN A 91 2.87 11.63 1.10
CA ASN A 91 3.59 12.82 0.64
C ASN A 91 4.27 13.59 1.80
N TYR A 92 4.61 12.90 2.90
CA TYR A 92 5.22 13.54 4.07
C TYR A 92 6.55 14.25 3.76
N TYR A 93 7.37 13.64 2.89
CA TYR A 93 8.69 14.19 2.51
C TYR A 93 8.60 15.54 1.78
N ASN A 94 7.49 15.80 1.09
CA ASN A 94 7.24 17.06 0.38
C ASN A 94 6.51 18.09 1.26
N GLY A 95 6.60 17.95 2.60
CA GLY A 95 6.08 18.93 3.56
C GLY A 95 4.69 18.65 4.13
N CYS A 96 4.00 17.59 3.71
CA CYS A 96 2.66 17.30 4.25
C CYS A 96 2.72 16.74 5.69
N LYS A 97 2.15 17.48 6.65
CA LYS A 97 2.15 17.10 8.09
C LYS A 97 0.90 16.34 8.54
N ALA A 98 0.01 15.95 7.63
CA ALA A 98 -1.21 15.23 7.97
C ALA A 98 -0.90 13.87 8.60
N SER A 99 -1.14 13.76 9.91
CA SER A 99 -0.96 12.52 10.66
C SER A 99 -1.95 12.43 11.83
N SER A 100 -2.35 11.21 12.18
CA SER A 100 -3.26 10.95 13.30
C SER A 100 -2.84 9.65 14.01
N PRO A 101 -2.69 9.65 15.35
CA PRO A 101 -2.40 8.44 16.10
C PRO A 101 -3.54 7.42 15.95
N LEU A 102 -3.17 6.14 15.86
CA LEU A 102 -4.15 5.05 15.84
C LEU A 102 -4.22 4.32 17.19
N LEU A 103 -5.26 3.49 17.35
CA LEU A 103 -5.39 2.59 18.49
C LEU A 103 -4.23 1.59 18.51
N GLN A 104 -3.43 1.65 19.58
CA GLN A 104 -2.18 0.90 19.67
C GLN A 104 -2.38 -0.57 20.07
N LYS A 105 -3.28 -0.81 21.02
CA LYS A 105 -3.56 -2.14 21.60
C LYS A 105 -4.63 -2.92 20.81
N ALA A 106 -5.48 -2.23 20.06
CA ALA A 106 -6.57 -2.87 19.32
C ALA A 106 -6.07 -3.65 18.08
N MET A 107 -6.82 -4.69 17.73
CA MET A 107 -6.73 -5.32 16.43
C MET A 107 -7.48 -4.44 15.43
N LEU A 108 -6.79 -3.95 14.40
CA LEU A 108 -7.28 -2.87 13.54
C LEU A 108 -7.18 -3.26 12.06
N ARG A 109 -8.23 -2.93 11.31
CA ARG A 109 -8.30 -3.01 9.86
C ARG A 109 -8.67 -1.63 9.32
N ALA A 110 -7.82 -1.08 8.47
CA ALA A 110 -8.10 0.19 7.81
C ALA A 110 -8.93 -0.04 6.55
N THR A 111 -9.92 0.81 6.32
CA THR A 111 -10.79 0.74 5.15
C THR A 111 -10.48 1.87 4.18
N LYS A 112 -10.85 1.68 2.91
CA LYS A 112 -10.75 2.71 1.86
C LYS A 112 -11.98 3.64 1.81
N ILE A 113 -12.82 3.58 2.84
CA ILE A 113 -14.04 4.37 2.93
C ILE A 113 -13.69 5.70 3.60
N PRO A 114 -13.90 6.84 2.92
CA PRO A 114 -13.71 8.15 3.53
C PRO A 114 -14.79 8.43 4.59
N CYS A 115 -14.42 9.17 5.62
CA CYS A 115 -15.37 9.77 6.56
C CYS A 115 -16.05 10.97 5.91
N GLU A 116 -17.36 11.07 6.05
CA GLU A 116 -18.16 12.16 5.47
C GLU A 116 -17.75 13.54 6.01
N SER A 117 -17.35 13.64 7.29
CA SER A 117 -17.05 14.93 7.92
C SER A 117 -15.63 15.44 7.65
N CYS A 118 -14.63 14.55 7.61
CA CYS A 118 -13.22 14.97 7.52
C CYS A 118 -12.44 14.34 6.36
N SER A 119 -13.05 13.47 5.57
CA SER A 119 -12.41 12.74 4.47
C SER A 119 -11.24 11.81 4.87
N TRP A 120 -11.02 11.58 6.17
CA TRP A 120 -10.07 10.56 6.64
C TRP A 120 -10.65 9.16 6.52
N PRO A 121 -9.83 8.11 6.37
CA PRO A 121 -10.32 6.74 6.26
C PRO A 121 -10.97 6.27 7.56
N LEU A 122 -12.00 5.45 7.43
CA LEU A 122 -12.62 4.76 8.55
C LEU A 122 -11.79 3.52 8.93
N VAL A 123 -11.71 3.24 10.23
CA VAL A 123 -11.04 2.06 10.79
C VAL A 123 -12.04 1.17 11.49
N VAL A 124 -11.85 -0.14 11.34
CA VAL A 124 -12.65 -1.17 12.00
C VAL A 124 -11.75 -1.86 13.02
N PHE A 125 -12.16 -1.93 14.28
CA PHE A 125 -11.31 -2.45 15.35
C PHE A 125 -12.07 -3.28 16.38
N ARG A 126 -11.32 -4.06 17.16
CA ARG A 126 -11.77 -4.75 18.38
C ARG A 126 -10.59 -4.92 19.34
N TYR A 127 -10.83 -4.93 20.65
CA TYR A 127 -9.76 -5.19 21.64
C TYR A 127 -9.61 -6.66 21.98
N SER A 128 -10.72 -7.39 22.04
CA SER A 128 -10.75 -8.83 22.32
C SER A 128 -11.51 -9.57 21.22
N ARG A 129 -11.26 -10.88 21.07
CA ARG A 129 -11.98 -11.73 20.11
C ARG A 129 -13.48 -11.82 20.42
N LYS A 130 -13.87 -11.68 21.69
CA LYS A 130 -15.28 -11.69 22.16
C LYS A 130 -16.05 -10.42 21.80
N GLN A 131 -15.36 -9.31 21.56
CA GLN A 131 -16.00 -8.04 21.22
C GLN A 131 -16.38 -7.98 19.74
N LYS A 132 -17.53 -7.36 19.45
CA LYS A 132 -17.93 -7.02 18.09
C LYS A 132 -16.94 -6.03 17.47
N TRP A 133 -16.78 -6.10 16.16
CA TRP A 133 -16.00 -5.13 15.42
C TRP A 133 -16.73 -3.78 15.42
N THR A 134 -16.06 -2.73 15.87
CA THR A 134 -16.59 -1.37 15.87
C THR A 134 -15.94 -0.55 14.76
N LYS A 135 -16.70 0.36 14.16
CA LYS A 135 -16.23 1.25 13.09
C LYS A 135 -16.10 2.67 13.64
N GLN A 136 -14.98 3.33 13.36
CA GLN A 136 -14.70 4.67 13.86
C GLN A 136 -13.84 5.45 12.85
N CYS A 137 -13.94 6.78 12.87
CA CYS A 137 -13.00 7.62 12.13
C CYS A 137 -11.56 7.50 12.68
N SER A 138 -10.58 7.51 11.78
CA SER A 138 -9.15 7.48 12.15
C SER A 138 -8.59 8.81 12.62
N ASN A 139 -9.23 9.93 12.27
CA ASN A 139 -8.83 11.25 12.73
C ASN A 139 -9.34 11.46 14.17
N ILE A 140 -8.42 11.70 15.11
CA ILE A 140 -8.76 11.96 16.51
C ILE A 140 -9.55 13.26 16.66
N ASN A 141 -9.28 14.25 15.80
CA ASN A 141 -9.90 15.57 15.85
C ASN A 141 -11.25 15.61 15.10
N CYS A 142 -11.76 14.48 14.62
CA CYS A 142 -13.02 14.43 13.89
C CYS A 142 -14.22 14.63 14.83
N SER A 143 -15.15 15.50 14.43
CA SER A 143 -16.44 15.70 15.12
C SER A 143 -17.24 14.40 15.25
N SER A 144 -17.21 13.55 14.22
CA SER A 144 -17.91 12.24 14.20
C SER A 144 -17.44 11.25 15.28
N ARG A 145 -16.34 11.54 15.98
CA ARG A 145 -15.77 10.69 17.02
C ARG A 145 -16.23 11.12 18.42
N LYS A 146 -16.66 12.37 18.59
CA LYS A 146 -17.13 12.85 19.89
C LYS A 146 -18.39 12.07 20.26
N PRO A 147 -18.51 11.54 21.49
CA PRO A 147 -19.78 11.02 21.94
C PRO A 147 -20.82 12.14 21.80
N LYS A 148 -22.01 11.81 21.30
CA LYS A 148 -23.15 12.72 21.47
C LYS A 148 -23.29 12.91 22.99
N ALA A 149 -23.16 14.16 23.44
CA ALA A 149 -23.39 14.52 24.84
C ALA A 149 -24.82 14.17 25.23
#